data_AF-A0A8T2BMA3-F1
#
_entry.id   AF-A0A8T2BMA3-F1
#
_cell.length_a   1.000
_cell.length_b   1.000
_cell.length_c   1.000
_cell.angle_alpha   90.00
_cell.angle_beta   90.00
_cell.angle_gamma   90.00
#
_symmetry.space_group_name_H-M   'P 1'
#
loop_
_entity.id
_entity.type
_entity.pdbx_description
1 polymer ?
#
loop_
_entity_poly.entity_id
_entity_poly.type
_entity_poly.pdbx_seq_one_letter_code
_entity_poly.pdbx_strand_id
1 'polypeptide(L)'
;MKTVTGRVNSVKPVSLSKAATLLSGFVSSENGASQDVSAYLRRASGAFTELKSIHRETKLSSKKKRKSDGEMGSEKRKKSKKKRKSNEI
;
A
#
# COMPACT_ATOMS: atom_id res chain seq x y z
N MET A 1 25.37 3.11 -26.50
CA MET A 1 24.77 2.26 -25.45
C MET A 1 24.58 0.85 -26.01
N LYS A 2 24.89 -0.21 -25.25
CA LYS A 2 24.59 -1.60 -25.67
C LYS A 2 23.16 -1.93 -25.28
N THR A 3 22.39 -2.55 -26.18
CA THR A 3 21.01 -2.94 -25.89
C THR A 3 21.00 -4.17 -25.01
N VAL A 4 20.37 -4.09 -23.84
CA VAL A 4 20.14 -5.26 -22.98
C VAL A 4 18.82 -5.89 -23.41
N THR A 5 18.85 -7.16 -23.79
CA THR A 5 17.65 -7.96 -24.10
C THR A 5 17.39 -8.97 -22.98
N GLY A 6 16.14 -9.11 -22.55
CA GLY A 6 15.73 -10.11 -21.57
C GLY A 6 14.42 -10.79 -21.95
N ARG A 7 14.19 -12.01 -21.45
CA ARG A 7 12.93 -12.76 -21.57
C ARG A 7 12.36 -13.05 -20.18
N VAL A 8 11.03 -13.15 -20.08
CA VAL A 8 10.35 -13.49 -18.83
C VAL A 8 10.40 -15.01 -18.64
N ASN A 9 11.06 -15.46 -17.58
CA ASN A 9 11.16 -16.88 -17.27
C ASN A 9 10.06 -17.38 -16.31
N SER A 10 9.48 -16.49 -15.49
CA SER A 10 8.42 -16.84 -14.53
C SER A 10 7.71 -15.57 -14.04
N VAL A 11 6.43 -15.69 -13.67
CA VAL A 11 5.63 -14.61 -13.08
C VAL A 11 4.95 -15.13 -11.81
N LYS A 12 4.99 -14.33 -10.74
CA LYS A 12 4.26 -14.60 -9.49
C LYS A 12 3.39 -13.41 -9.13
N PRO A 13 2.09 -13.61 -8.85
CA PRO A 13 1.23 -12.53 -8.38
C PRO A 13 1.74 -11.94 -7.06
N VAL A 14 1.57 -10.63 -6.88
CA VAL A 14 1.91 -9.92 -5.64
C VAL A 14 0.71 -9.11 -5.15
N SER A 15 0.62 -8.90 -3.84
CA SER A 15 -0.43 -8.04 -3.29
C SER A 15 -0.21 -6.57 -3.66
N LEU A 16 -1.30 -5.80 -3.77
CA LEU A 16 -1.23 -4.35 -4.04
C LEU A 16 -0.37 -3.60 -3.02
N SER A 17 -0.49 -3.95 -1.74
CA SER A 17 0.35 -3.36 -0.68
C SER A 17 1.84 -3.64 -0.91
N LYS A 18 2.19 -4.85 -1.37
CA LYS A 18 3.58 -5.21 -1.65
C LYS A 18 4.10 -4.49 -2.89
N ALA A 19 3.30 -4.40 -3.95
CA ALA A 19 3.64 -3.65 -5.16
C ALA A 19 3.91 -2.17 -4.85
N ALA A 20 3.03 -1.52 -4.08
CA ALA A 20 3.21 -0.13 -3.67
C ALA A 20 4.51 0.08 -2.86
N THR A 21 4.82 -0.82 -1.94
CA THR A 21 6.08 -0.75 -1.16
C THR A 21 7.32 -0.95 -2.02
N LEU A 22 7.30 -1.92 -2.95
CA LEU A 22 8.43 -2.16 -3.84
C LEU A 22 8.68 -0.95 -4.75
N LEU A 23 7.62 -0.42 -5.37
CA LEU A 23 7.74 0.73 -6.25
C LEU A 23 8.20 1.99 -5.49
N SER A 24 7.65 2.24 -4.30
CA SER A 24 8.09 3.37 -3.47
C SER A 24 9.57 3.26 -3.09
N GLY A 25 10.05 2.06 -2.73
CA GLY A 25 11.47 1.86 -2.42
C GLY A 25 12.37 2.09 -3.63
N PHE A 26 11.96 1.60 -4.81
CA PHE A 26 12.70 1.79 -6.06
C PHE A 26 12.78 3.27 -6.48
N VAL A 27 11.72 4.05 -6.25
CA VAL A 27 11.71 5.49 -6.53
C VAL A 27 12.61 6.27 -5.56
N SER A 28 12.72 5.82 -4.30
CA SER A 28 13.58 6.46 -3.30
C SER A 28 15.07 6.14 -3.47
N SER A 29 15.41 5.04 -4.15
CA SER A 29 16.79 4.66 -4.44
C SER A 29 17.36 5.41 -5.65
N GLU A 30 18.68 5.61 -5.66
CA GLU A 30 19.41 6.07 -6.84
C GLU A 30 19.37 4.99 -7.92
N ASN A 31 18.65 5.25 -9.02
CA ASN A 31 18.36 4.27 -10.07
C ASN A 31 18.86 4.69 -11.47
N GLY A 32 19.57 5.81 -11.58
CA GLY A 32 20.16 6.30 -12.82
C GLY A 32 19.14 6.66 -13.92
N ALA A 33 17.85 6.80 -13.59
CA ALA A 33 16.82 7.14 -14.55
C ALA A 33 16.95 8.60 -15.02
N SER A 34 16.59 8.86 -16.28
CA SER A 34 16.45 10.23 -16.79
C SER A 34 15.36 10.99 -16.01
N GLN A 35 15.37 12.32 -16.13
CA GLN A 35 14.40 13.18 -15.42
C GLN A 35 12.94 12.82 -15.76
N ASP A 36 12.64 12.57 -17.03
CA ASP A 36 11.28 12.22 -17.49
C ASP A 36 10.83 10.87 -16.93
N VAL A 37 11.72 9.88 -16.96
CA VAL A 37 11.46 8.55 -16.38
C VAL A 37 11.27 8.66 -14.87
N SER A 38 12.08 9.47 -14.19
CA SER A 38 11.95 9.72 -12.76
C SER A 38 10.60 10.37 -12.40
N ALA A 39 10.14 11.33 -13.20
CA ALA A 39 8.83 11.96 -13.03
C ALA A 39 7.68 10.97 -13.27
N TYR A 40 7.81 10.09 -14.27
CA TYR A 40 6.86 9.00 -14.51
C TYR A 40 6.80 8.03 -13.32
N LEU A 41 7.96 7.57 -12.82
CA LEU A 41 8.03 6.63 -11.71
C LEU A 41 7.43 7.21 -10.42
N ARG A 42 7.66 8.50 -10.13
CA ARG A 42 7.03 9.21 -9.01
C ARG A 42 5.51 9.25 -9.14
N ARG A 43 4.97 9.55 -10.33
CA ARG A 43 3.53 9.54 -10.59
C ARG A 43 2.94 8.14 -10.40
N ALA A 44 3.62 7.11 -10.92
CA ALA A 44 3.20 5.73 -10.75
C ALA A 44 3.19 5.31 -9.26
N SER A 45 4.21 5.67 -8.49
CA SER A 45 4.27 5.40 -7.04
C SER A 45 3.10 6.05 -6.29
N GLY A 46 2.74 7.28 -6.65
CA GLY A 46 1.55 7.97 -6.13
C GLY A 46 0.26 7.20 -6.43
N ALA A 47 0.05 6.82 -7.70
CA ALA A 47 -1.13 6.07 -8.12
C ALA A 47 -1.28 4.72 -7.41
N PHE A 48 -0.17 4.00 -7.16
CA PHE A 48 -0.20 2.75 -6.40
C PHE A 48 -0.55 2.97 -4.92
N THR A 49 -0.15 4.10 -4.35
CA THR A 49 -0.51 4.48 -2.98
C THR A 49 -2.00 4.78 -2.87
N GLU A 50 -2.56 5.51 -3.83
CA GLU A 50 -4.00 5.76 -3.93
C GLU A 50 -4.78 4.46 -4.11
N LEU A 51 -4.36 3.60 -5.05
CA LEU A 51 -4.97 2.30 -5.31
C LEU A 51 -4.99 1.41 -4.06
N LYS A 52 -3.91 1.46 -3.26
CA LYS A 52 -3.85 0.76 -1.97
C LYS A 52 -4.87 1.31 -0.96
N SER A 53 -5.14 2.62 -0.95
CA SER A 53 -6.19 3.21 -0.10
C SER A 53 -7.58 2.77 -0.56
N ILE A 54 -7.87 2.91 -1.85
CA ILE A 54 -9.14 2.50 -2.45
C ILE A 54 -9.42 1.02 -2.18
N HIS A 55 -8.44 0.15 -2.37
CA HIS A 55 -8.58 -1.29 -2.06
C HIS A 55 -8.87 -1.55 -0.56
N ARG A 56 -8.36 -0.71 0.33
CA ARG A 56 -8.66 -0.81 1.77
C ARG A 56 -10.10 -0.37 2.05
N GLU A 57 -10.56 0.72 1.43
CA GLU A 57 -11.91 1.26 1.58
C GLU A 57 -12.98 0.32 1.02
N THR A 58 -12.75 -0.25 -0.17
CA THR A 58 -13.68 -1.24 -0.76
C THR A 58 -13.81 -2.49 0.12
N LYS A 59 -12.71 -2.97 0.72
CA LYS A 59 -12.74 -4.08 1.69
C LYS A 59 -13.48 -3.75 2.99
N LEU A 60 -13.48 -2.49 3.41
CA LEU A 60 -14.24 -2.04 4.59
C LEU A 60 -15.72 -1.85 4.26
N SER A 61 -16.06 -1.31 3.08
CA SER A 61 -17.44 -1.12 2.62
C SER A 61 -18.19 -2.45 2.43
N SER A 62 -17.52 -3.45 1.86
CA SER A 62 -18.05 -4.82 1.70
C SER A 62 -18.30 -5.53 3.03
N LYS A 63 -17.45 -5.28 4.04
CA LYS A 63 -17.70 -5.76 5.41
C LYS A 63 -18.86 -5.04 6.10
N LYS A 64 -19.10 -3.77 5.77
CA LYS A 64 -20.21 -2.99 6.34
C LYS A 64 -21.56 -3.49 5.80
N LYS A 65 -21.65 -3.83 4.51
CA LYS A 65 -22.86 -4.46 3.93
C LYS A 65 -23.19 -5.83 4.53
N ARG A 66 -22.19 -6.63 4.92
CA ARG A 66 -22.43 -7.94 5.57
C ARG A 66 -22.85 -7.85 7.04
N LYS A 67 -22.87 -6.66 7.64
CA LYS A 67 -23.31 -6.45 9.03
C LYS A 67 -24.72 -5.86 9.16
N SER A 68 -25.36 -5.46 8.06
CA SER A 68 -26.76 -5.01 8.09
C SER A 68 -27.75 -6.17 8.06
N ASP A 69 -27.32 -7.36 7.65
CA ASP A 69 -28.22 -8.50 7.39
C ASP A 69 -27.94 -9.70 8.32
N GLY A 70 -27.23 -9.48 9.44
CA GLY A 70 -26.81 -10.58 10.32
C GLY A 70 -26.53 -10.13 11.74
N GLU A 71 -27.48 -10.43 12.60
CA GLU A 71 -27.41 -10.36 14.06
C GLU A 71 -26.18 -11.12 14.62
N MET A 72 -25.59 -10.55 15.67
CA MET A 72 -24.77 -11.19 16.72
C MET A 72 -23.34 -11.70 16.40
N GLY A 73 -22.38 -11.25 17.23
CA GLY A 73 -21.23 -12.06 17.65
C GLY A 73 -19.89 -11.86 16.92
N SER A 74 -19.02 -11.00 17.46
CA SER A 74 -17.72 -11.44 18.03
C SER A 74 -16.76 -10.26 18.27
N GLU A 75 -16.26 -10.27 19.48
CA GLU A 75 -15.47 -9.29 20.19
C GLU A 75 -13.97 -9.39 19.85
N LYS A 76 -13.24 -8.35 20.27
CA LYS A 76 -11.78 -8.24 20.45
C LYS A 76 -10.93 -7.95 19.20
N ARG A 77 -10.41 -6.71 19.17
CA ARG A 77 -9.04 -6.45 19.66
C ARG A 77 -8.82 -4.95 19.91
N LYS A 78 -8.81 -4.60 21.20
CA LYS A 78 -8.38 -3.30 21.74
C LYS A 78 -6.92 -3.05 21.34
N LYS A 79 -6.61 -1.95 20.65
CA LYS A 79 -5.25 -1.39 20.60
C LYS A 79 -5.20 -0.20 21.55
N SER A 80 -4.66 -0.47 22.73
CA SER A 80 -4.22 0.48 23.73
C SER A 80 -3.29 1.54 23.13
N LYS A 81 -3.74 2.80 23.12
CA LYS A 81 -2.88 3.97 23.26
C LYS A 81 -3.64 5.04 24.05
N LYS A 82 -3.82 4.80 25.35
CA LYS A 82 -4.28 5.84 26.28
C LYS A 82 -3.07 6.70 26.64
N LYS A 83 -3.07 7.92 26.11
CA LYS A 83 -2.40 9.11 26.63
C LYS A 83 -2.31 9.06 28.17
N ARG A 84 -1.12 9.29 28.72
CA ARG A 84 -0.99 10.01 30.00
C ARG A 84 -0.07 11.20 29.78
N LYS A 85 -0.70 12.37 29.69
CA LYS A 85 -0.15 13.69 30.00
C LYS A 85 -0.51 13.96 31.47
N SER A 86 0.23 14.86 32.13
CA SER A 86 0.07 15.47 33.48
C SER A 86 0.40 14.58 34.68
N ASN A 87 1.01 15.03 35.79
CA ASN A 87 1.60 16.31 36.22
C ASN A 87 2.49 16.04 37.47
N GLU A 88 3.30 17.03 37.85
CA GLU A 88 3.93 17.35 39.15
C GLU A 88 3.50 16.54 40.40
N ILE A 89 4.48 16.17 41.25
CA ILE A 89 4.91 16.91 42.47
C ILE A 89 6.43 16.73 42.59
#